data_AF-A0A378ND67-F1
#
_entry.id   AF-A0A378ND67-F1
#
_cell.length_a   1.000
_cell.length_b   1.000
_cell.length_c   1.000
_cell.angle_alpha   90.00
_cell.angle_beta   90.00
_cell.angle_gamma   90.00
#
_symmetry.space_group_name_H-M   'P 1'
#
loop_
_entity.id
_entity.type
_entity.pdbx_description
1 polymer ?
#
loop_
_entity_poly.entity_id
_entity_poly.type
_entity_poly.pdbx_seq_one_letter_code
_entity_poly.pdbx_strand_id
1 'polypeptide(L)'
;MATSGHFFAKSDRLYNVEDSLQENGSARESLAYSARIEIGLKTFLDNGGFKAFTDNFQNLNGIKQLPGLAVQRLMEQGYGFGGEGGWKTAALVREVKVMGYGLPNGSSFMEDYTYDLDEQNQVVLGAHMLEVCSSIAKEKSTLAIRPLGIGGKADPVRLIFSSKAGKAVNATVVDMGDRFRMVVADLDAIASPNPMPNLPVGHAFWKLQPNFDVGTQAWILAGGAHHSVFSLDIDADMLRMFAEYFGIEFIHINQNTELPQLKNELRWNDLAYKFTK
;
A
#
# COMPACT_ATOMS: atom_id res chain seq x y z
N MET A 1 -8.33 23.56 20.42
CA MET A 1 -7.08 23.57 21.21
C MET A 1 -6.86 22.27 21.99
N ALA A 2 -7.88 21.67 22.63
CA ALA A 2 -7.70 20.40 23.37
C ALA A 2 -7.38 19.17 22.47
N THR A 3 -7.86 19.15 21.22
CA THR A 3 -7.68 18.03 20.28
C THR A 3 -6.28 17.95 19.65
N SER A 4 -5.62 19.10 19.44
CA SER A 4 -4.27 19.16 18.87
C SER A 4 -3.19 18.71 19.87
N GLY A 5 -3.31 19.10 21.15
CA GLY A 5 -2.36 18.67 22.19
C GLY A 5 -2.32 17.15 22.38
N HIS A 6 -3.48 16.49 22.32
CA HIS A 6 -3.56 15.02 22.39
C HIS A 6 -2.94 14.34 21.16
N PHE A 7 -3.12 14.90 19.97
CA PHE A 7 -2.50 14.40 18.74
C PHE A 7 -0.97 14.40 18.84
N PHE A 8 -0.40 15.52 19.26
CA PHE A 8 1.05 15.67 19.40
C PHE A 8 1.64 14.75 20.47
N ALA A 9 1.05 14.72 21.66
CA ALA A 9 1.50 13.83 22.72
C ALA A 9 1.40 12.34 22.34
N LYS A 10 0.41 11.97 21.51
CA LYS A 10 0.31 10.62 20.94
C LYS A 10 1.42 10.36 19.91
N SER A 11 1.71 11.31 19.02
CA SER A 11 2.76 11.18 18.02
C SER A 11 4.16 11.06 18.65
N ASP A 12 4.48 11.87 19.67
CA ASP A 12 5.77 11.82 20.36
C ASP A 12 6.00 10.48 21.09
N ARG A 13 4.91 9.83 21.53
CA ARG A 13 4.96 8.48 22.11
C ARG A 13 5.11 7.40 21.04
N LEU A 14 4.35 7.49 19.96
CA LEU A 14 4.24 6.44 18.94
C LEU A 14 5.39 6.43 17.92
N TYR A 15 6.04 7.56 17.66
CA TYR A 15 7.03 7.67 16.58
C TYR A 15 8.38 8.20 17.08
N ASN A 16 9.43 8.02 16.28
CA ASN A 16 10.68 8.77 16.42
C ASN A 16 10.50 10.10 15.69
N VAL A 17 10.27 11.19 16.43
CA VAL A 17 9.93 12.49 15.84
C VAL A 17 11.19 13.29 15.57
N GLU A 18 11.42 13.66 14.31
CA GLU A 18 12.54 14.52 13.92
C GLU A 18 12.51 15.87 14.66
N ASP A 19 13.69 16.42 14.97
CA ASP A 19 13.83 17.65 15.76
C ASP A 19 13.05 18.84 15.16
N SER A 20 12.98 18.94 13.83
CA SER A 20 12.21 19.98 13.15
C SER A 20 10.69 19.87 13.38
N LEU A 21 10.18 18.72 13.80
CA LEU A 21 8.76 18.46 14.06
C LEU A 21 8.41 18.39 15.56
N GLN A 22 9.38 18.51 16.46
CA GLN A 22 9.15 18.58 17.90
C GLN A 22 8.52 19.93 18.32
N GLU A 23 8.16 20.11 19.60
CA GLU A 23 7.34 21.23 20.10
C GLU A 23 7.82 22.63 19.65
N ASN A 24 9.14 22.86 19.61
CA ASN A 24 9.76 24.11 19.18
C ASN A 24 10.50 23.98 17.83
N GLY A 25 10.23 22.92 17.08
CA GLY A 25 10.86 22.64 15.80
C GLY A 25 10.37 23.57 14.68
N SER A 26 11.25 23.87 13.73
CA SER A 26 10.98 24.80 12.62
C SER A 26 9.82 24.39 11.70
N ALA A 27 9.46 23.11 11.67
CA ALA A 27 8.40 22.53 10.84
C ALA A 27 7.18 22.04 11.66
N ARG A 28 7.08 22.42 12.94
CA ARG A 28 5.97 21.99 13.82
C ARG A 28 4.59 22.33 13.28
N GLU A 29 4.43 23.49 12.61
CA GLU A 29 3.14 23.88 12.01
C GLU A 29 2.75 22.97 10.81
N SER A 30 3.70 22.40 10.08
CA SER A 30 3.40 21.41 9.02
C SER A 30 2.84 20.12 9.62
N LEU A 31 3.37 19.67 10.76
CA LEU A 31 2.78 18.55 11.50
C LEU A 31 1.39 18.90 12.04
N ALA A 32 1.21 20.12 12.57
CA ALA A 32 -0.10 20.61 13.00
C ALA A 32 -1.12 20.61 11.85
N TYR A 33 -0.70 21.03 10.67
CA TYR A 33 -1.55 21.04 9.48
C TYR A 33 -1.88 19.61 9.03
N SER A 34 -0.93 18.68 9.09
CA SER A 34 -1.17 17.25 8.84
C SER A 34 -2.23 16.67 9.77
N ALA A 35 -2.17 17.03 11.07
CA ALA A 35 -3.18 16.63 12.05
C ALA A 35 -4.57 17.18 11.72
N ARG A 36 -4.66 18.42 11.22
CA ARG A 36 -5.93 19.02 10.77
C ARG A 36 -6.51 18.25 9.58
N ILE A 37 -5.66 17.82 8.63
CA ILE A 37 -6.07 16.95 7.51
C ILE A 37 -6.61 15.62 8.05
N GLU A 38 -5.88 14.94 8.94
CA GLU A 38 -6.30 13.64 9.52
C GLU A 38 -7.67 13.75 10.19
N ILE A 39 -7.86 14.77 11.05
CA ILE A 39 -9.12 14.99 11.75
C ILE A 39 -10.25 15.30 10.76
N GLY A 40 -9.99 16.15 9.76
CA GLY A 40 -10.97 16.52 8.74
C GLY A 40 -11.41 15.32 7.90
N LEU A 41 -10.44 14.55 7.37
CA LEU A 41 -10.70 13.33 6.62
C LEU A 41 -11.43 12.30 7.48
N LYS A 42 -10.95 12.01 8.69
CA LYS A 42 -11.59 11.03 9.57
C LYS A 42 -13.04 11.41 9.88
N THR A 43 -13.29 12.67 10.21
CA THR A 43 -14.64 13.16 10.51
C THR A 43 -15.56 13.03 9.29
N PHE A 44 -15.08 13.38 8.11
CA PHE A 44 -15.83 13.24 6.86
C PHE A 44 -16.16 11.77 6.58
N LEU A 45 -15.15 10.88 6.69
CA LEU A 45 -15.30 9.46 6.44
C LEU A 45 -16.26 8.80 7.43
N ASP A 46 -16.10 9.07 8.73
CA ASP A 46 -16.95 8.55 9.79
C ASP A 46 -18.42 8.99 9.59
N ASN A 47 -18.65 10.30 9.38
CA ASN A 47 -20.00 10.86 9.21
C ASN A 47 -20.71 10.33 7.95
N GLY A 48 -19.95 10.11 6.88
CA GLY A 48 -20.48 9.53 5.64
C GLY A 48 -20.58 8.01 5.66
N GLY A 49 -20.11 7.33 6.71
CA GLY A 49 -20.09 5.87 6.78
C GLY A 49 -19.09 5.22 5.81
N PHE A 50 -18.19 5.99 5.20
CA PHE A 50 -17.20 5.50 4.24
C PHE A 50 -16.16 4.61 4.93
N LYS A 51 -15.63 3.61 4.21
CA LYS A 51 -14.61 2.65 4.71
C LYS A 51 -13.34 2.63 3.89
N ALA A 52 -13.35 3.27 2.73
CA ALA A 52 -12.19 3.46 1.88
C ALA A 52 -12.30 4.82 1.18
N PHE A 53 -11.17 5.37 0.75
CA PHE A 53 -11.12 6.64 0.04
C PHE A 53 -9.90 6.69 -0.88
N THR A 54 -9.87 7.72 -1.72
CA THR A 54 -8.74 8.02 -2.60
C THR A 54 -8.42 9.50 -2.50
N ASP A 55 -7.22 9.88 -2.91
CA ASP A 55 -6.89 11.25 -3.24
C ASP A 55 -6.38 11.35 -4.68
N ASN A 56 -6.04 12.56 -5.12
CA ASN A 56 -5.37 12.77 -6.38
C ASN A 56 -4.52 14.05 -6.29
N PHE A 57 -3.20 13.92 -6.43
CA PHE A 57 -2.27 15.05 -6.31
C PHE A 57 -2.50 16.16 -7.34
N GLN A 58 -3.20 15.87 -8.44
CA GLN A 58 -3.56 16.85 -9.47
C GLN A 58 -4.71 17.76 -9.03
N ASN A 59 -5.42 17.44 -7.94
CA ASN A 59 -6.49 18.29 -7.40
C ASN A 59 -6.40 18.46 -5.88
N LEU A 60 -5.57 19.41 -5.46
CA LEU A 60 -5.36 19.76 -4.05
C LEU A 60 -5.78 21.21 -3.75
N ASN A 61 -6.83 21.70 -4.42
CA ASN A 61 -7.34 23.06 -4.21
C ASN A 61 -7.81 23.24 -2.75
N GLY A 62 -7.35 24.30 -2.09
CA GLY A 62 -7.65 24.55 -0.68
C GLY A 62 -6.84 23.71 0.33
N ILE A 63 -6.01 22.77 -0.13
CA ILE A 63 -5.14 21.94 0.71
C ILE A 63 -3.68 22.39 0.56
N LYS A 64 -2.96 22.57 1.67
CA LYS A 64 -1.57 23.08 1.69
C LYS A 64 -0.50 22.01 1.46
N GLN A 65 -0.77 20.75 1.78
CA GLN A 65 0.15 19.62 1.58
C GLN A 65 -0.65 18.38 1.17
N LEU A 66 -0.06 17.50 0.36
CA LEU A 66 -0.67 16.21 0.04
C LEU A 66 -0.86 15.37 1.32
N PRO A 67 -2.00 14.68 1.51
CA PRO A 67 -2.24 13.84 2.69
C PRO A 67 -1.30 12.62 2.82
N GLY A 68 -0.12 12.79 3.41
CA GLY A 68 0.79 11.67 3.73
C GLY A 68 0.46 10.97 5.05
N LEU A 69 0.98 11.51 6.16
CA LEU A 69 0.78 10.97 7.51
C LEU A 69 -0.69 10.65 7.85
N ALA A 70 -1.60 11.55 7.46
CA ALA A 70 -3.04 11.37 7.68
C ALA A 70 -3.55 10.07 7.05
N VAL A 71 -3.15 9.77 5.82
CA VAL A 71 -3.54 8.55 5.09
C VAL A 71 -2.91 7.32 5.75
N GLN A 72 -1.61 7.38 6.09
CA GLN A 72 -0.91 6.27 6.74
C GLN A 72 -1.61 5.85 8.05
N ARG A 73 -2.00 6.83 8.88
CA ARG A 73 -2.71 6.60 10.14
C ARG A 73 -4.16 6.17 9.97
N LEU A 74 -4.85 6.62 8.93
CA LEU A 74 -6.20 6.14 8.60
C LEU A 74 -6.15 4.68 8.13
N MET A 75 -5.17 4.31 7.29
CA MET A 75 -4.98 2.91 6.91
C MET A 75 -4.62 2.02 8.11
N GLU A 76 -3.84 2.52 9.06
CA GLU A 76 -3.53 1.80 10.31
C GLU A 76 -4.81 1.54 11.14
N GLN A 77 -5.77 2.46 11.08
CA GLN A 77 -7.11 2.30 11.68
C GLN A 77 -8.06 1.40 10.86
N GLY A 78 -7.58 0.83 9.75
CA GLY A 78 -8.34 -0.11 8.92
C GLY A 78 -9.07 0.50 7.73
N TYR A 79 -8.90 1.80 7.45
CA TYR A 79 -9.44 2.38 6.22
C TYR A 79 -8.73 1.83 4.99
N GLY A 80 -9.49 1.62 3.90
CA GLY A 80 -8.91 1.39 2.58
C GLY A 80 -8.41 2.69 1.96
N PHE A 81 -7.30 2.62 1.24
CA PHE A 81 -6.76 3.75 0.49
C PHE A 81 -6.17 3.29 -0.85
N GLY A 82 -6.28 4.14 -1.86
CA GLY A 82 -5.57 4.01 -3.12
C GLY A 82 -5.24 5.40 -3.66
N GLY A 83 -3.99 5.61 -4.05
CA GLY A 83 -3.53 6.87 -4.61
C GLY A 83 -4.16 7.17 -5.98
N GLU A 84 -4.10 8.45 -6.40
CA GLU A 84 -4.41 8.91 -7.76
C GLU A 84 -5.83 8.62 -8.25
N GLY A 85 -6.79 8.41 -7.34
CA GLY A 85 -8.14 8.00 -7.69
C GLY A 85 -8.30 6.48 -7.88
N GLY A 86 -7.32 5.69 -7.47
CA GLY A 86 -7.28 4.22 -7.53
C GLY A 86 -8.30 3.52 -6.64
N TRP A 87 -9.59 3.68 -6.93
CA TRP A 87 -10.69 3.20 -6.10
C TRP A 87 -10.78 1.67 -5.99
N LYS A 88 -10.36 0.93 -7.04
CA LYS A 88 -10.30 -0.55 -7.01
C LYS A 88 -9.33 -1.03 -5.94
N THR A 89 -8.14 -0.44 -5.91
CA THR A 89 -7.14 -0.75 -4.88
C THR A 89 -7.59 -0.26 -3.51
N ALA A 90 -8.23 0.92 -3.41
CA ALA A 90 -8.76 1.40 -2.15
C ALA A 90 -9.79 0.43 -1.52
N ALA A 91 -10.71 -0.09 -2.34
CA ALA A 91 -11.67 -1.10 -1.90
C ALA A 91 -10.95 -2.39 -1.47
N LEU A 92 -10.04 -2.90 -2.29
CA LEU A 92 -9.29 -4.13 -2.00
C LEU A 92 -8.44 -4.01 -0.72
N VAL A 93 -7.79 -2.87 -0.49
CA VAL A 93 -7.04 -2.61 0.75
C VAL A 93 -7.98 -2.69 1.96
N ARG A 94 -9.20 -2.13 1.87
CA ARG A 94 -10.18 -2.25 2.96
C ARG A 94 -10.61 -3.70 3.16
N GLU A 95 -10.87 -4.44 2.11
CA GLU A 95 -11.28 -5.84 2.17
C GLU A 95 -10.20 -6.69 2.85
N VAL A 96 -8.94 -6.58 2.41
CA VAL A 96 -7.80 -7.28 3.01
C VAL A 96 -7.58 -6.88 4.46
N LYS A 97 -7.72 -5.60 4.81
CA LYS A 97 -7.66 -5.13 6.21
C LYS A 97 -8.74 -5.78 7.09
N VAL A 98 -9.93 -6.02 6.54
CA VAL A 98 -11.03 -6.70 7.25
C VAL A 98 -10.76 -8.20 7.36
N MET A 99 -10.31 -8.85 6.28
CA MET A 99 -9.92 -10.26 6.29
C MET A 99 -8.83 -10.52 7.34
N GLY A 100 -7.86 -9.61 7.47
CA GLY A 100 -6.72 -9.75 8.39
C GLY A 100 -7.00 -9.29 9.82
N TYR A 101 -8.25 -9.01 10.20
CA TYR A 101 -8.56 -8.48 11.52
C TYR A 101 -8.11 -9.45 12.63
N GLY A 102 -7.31 -8.93 13.56
CA GLY A 102 -6.76 -9.70 14.68
C GLY A 102 -5.45 -10.44 14.37
N LEU A 103 -4.97 -10.41 13.13
CA LEU A 103 -3.66 -10.93 12.75
C LEU A 103 -2.55 -9.87 12.99
N PRO A 104 -1.30 -10.28 13.27
CA PRO A 104 -0.29 -9.39 13.86
C PRO A 104 0.65 -8.69 12.86
N ASN A 105 0.73 -9.12 11.60
CA ASN A 105 1.80 -8.70 10.70
C ASN A 105 1.43 -7.48 9.84
N GLY A 106 0.16 -7.29 9.52
CA GLY A 106 -0.41 -6.15 8.82
C GLY A 106 -0.49 -6.28 7.30
N SER A 107 -1.19 -5.31 6.71
CA SER A 107 -1.35 -5.13 5.26
C SER A 107 -1.31 -3.63 4.91
N SER A 108 -0.95 -3.29 3.67
CA SER A 108 -0.80 -1.91 3.21
C SER A 108 -1.18 -1.76 1.75
N PHE A 109 -1.63 -0.57 1.36
CA PHE A 109 -1.48 -0.09 -0.01
C PHE A 109 0.02 -0.13 -0.41
N MET A 110 0.32 -0.51 -1.64
CA MET A 110 1.69 -0.68 -2.13
C MET A 110 1.80 -0.45 -3.64
N GLU A 111 2.99 -0.02 -4.07
CA GLU A 111 3.39 0.07 -5.47
C GLU A 111 4.82 -0.46 -5.63
N ASP A 112 5.05 -1.30 -6.63
CA ASP A 112 6.38 -1.72 -7.07
C ASP A 112 7.14 -0.50 -7.60
N TYR A 113 8.13 -0.02 -6.84
CA TYR A 113 8.71 1.32 -7.05
C TYR A 113 10.03 1.30 -7.84
N THR A 114 10.90 0.32 -7.56
CA THR A 114 12.15 0.10 -8.31
C THR A 114 12.70 -1.31 -8.08
N TYR A 115 13.65 -1.72 -8.91
CA TYR A 115 14.28 -3.04 -8.85
C TYR A 115 15.79 -2.96 -8.62
N ASP A 116 16.29 -3.93 -7.84
CA ASP A 116 17.69 -4.34 -7.83
C ASP A 116 17.80 -5.61 -8.68
N LEU A 117 18.61 -5.57 -9.74
CA LEU A 117 18.72 -6.63 -10.74
C LEU A 117 20.08 -7.35 -10.66
N ASP A 118 20.70 -7.38 -9.48
CA ASP A 118 21.82 -8.28 -9.21
C ASP A 118 21.46 -9.71 -9.62
N GLU A 119 22.27 -10.32 -10.49
CA GLU A 119 22.04 -11.66 -11.07
C GLU A 119 21.79 -12.74 -10.00
N GLN A 120 22.35 -12.56 -8.81
CA GLN A 120 22.25 -13.52 -7.71
C GLN A 120 21.19 -13.13 -6.68
N ASN A 121 20.74 -11.88 -6.68
CA ASN A 121 19.89 -11.33 -5.63
C ASN A 121 18.92 -10.26 -6.12
N GLN A 122 18.09 -10.62 -7.09
CA GLN A 122 17.07 -9.73 -7.62
C GLN A 122 16.02 -9.41 -6.53
N VAL A 123 15.76 -8.13 -6.33
CA VAL A 123 14.87 -7.62 -5.27
C VAL A 123 13.99 -6.50 -5.82
N VAL A 124 12.75 -6.47 -5.36
CA VAL A 124 11.84 -5.35 -5.60
C VAL A 124 11.80 -4.48 -4.35
N LEU A 125 11.89 -3.16 -4.54
CA LEU A 125 11.56 -2.16 -3.53
C LEU A 125 10.13 -1.67 -3.80
N GLY A 126 9.24 -1.89 -2.84
CA GLY A 126 7.91 -1.32 -2.84
C GLY A 126 7.80 -0.09 -1.94
N ALA A 127 7.08 0.90 -2.42
CA ALA A 127 6.78 2.12 -1.66
C ALA A 127 5.52 2.78 -2.23
N HIS A 128 5.30 4.02 -1.85
CA HIS A 128 4.50 4.99 -2.59
C HIS A 128 5.07 6.37 -2.30
N MET A 129 4.52 7.44 -2.87
CA MET A 129 5.06 8.78 -2.65
C MET A 129 5.08 9.21 -1.18
N LEU A 130 4.08 8.81 -0.39
CA LEU A 130 3.98 9.00 1.06
C LEU A 130 3.29 7.83 1.78
N GLU A 131 2.31 7.21 1.14
CA GLU A 131 1.14 6.56 1.74
C GLU A 131 1.35 5.06 1.99
N VAL A 132 2.41 4.69 2.70
CA VAL A 132 2.63 3.30 3.13
C VAL A 132 2.21 3.14 4.60
N CYS A 133 1.36 2.15 4.89
CA CYS A 133 0.76 1.97 6.21
C CYS A 133 1.76 1.37 7.21
N SER A 134 1.90 1.99 8.39
CA SER A 134 2.81 1.53 9.45
C SER A 134 2.47 0.18 10.07
N SER A 135 1.31 -0.43 9.76
CA SER A 135 0.98 -1.77 10.29
C SER A 135 1.98 -2.85 9.86
N ILE A 136 2.65 -2.65 8.72
CA ILE A 136 3.71 -3.56 8.24
C ILE A 136 5.11 -3.19 8.75
N ALA A 137 5.27 -2.11 9.52
CA ALA A 137 6.58 -1.66 9.98
C ALA A 137 7.21 -2.66 10.94
N LYS A 138 8.51 -2.93 10.77
CA LYS A 138 9.27 -3.82 11.67
C LYS A 138 9.54 -3.16 13.02
N GLU A 139 9.84 -1.87 12.98
CA GLU A 139 10.29 -1.08 14.12
C GLU A 139 9.49 0.22 14.21
N LYS A 140 9.72 0.97 15.30
CA LYS A 140 9.08 2.27 15.52
C LYS A 140 9.40 3.23 14.36
N SER A 141 8.38 3.68 13.63
CA SER A 141 8.55 4.54 12.47
C SER A 141 9.07 5.93 12.84
N THR A 142 9.84 6.53 11.93
CA THR A 142 10.29 7.92 12.03
C THR A 142 9.27 8.85 11.43
N LEU A 143 8.82 9.84 12.19
CA LEU A 143 7.95 10.91 11.73
C LEU A 143 8.81 12.05 11.18
N ALA A 144 8.74 12.26 9.88
CA ALA A 144 9.66 13.11 9.14
C ALA A 144 8.95 14.07 8.18
N ILE A 145 9.62 15.17 7.85
CA ILE A 145 9.21 16.10 6.80
C ILE A 145 10.26 16.13 5.69
N ARG A 146 9.82 15.96 4.45
CA ARG A 146 10.69 15.96 3.27
C ARG A 146 9.99 16.66 2.10
N PRO A 147 10.73 17.34 1.22
CA PRO A 147 10.15 17.94 0.02
C PRO A 147 9.41 16.94 -0.85
N LEU A 148 8.33 17.39 -1.48
CA LEU A 148 7.61 16.66 -2.52
C LEU A 148 7.20 17.63 -3.62
N GLY A 149 7.86 17.55 -4.78
CA GLY A 149 7.52 18.40 -5.93
C GLY A 149 6.18 18.02 -6.59
N ILE A 150 5.79 16.75 -6.51
CA ILE A 150 4.54 16.23 -7.07
C ILE A 150 3.35 16.89 -6.36
N GLY A 151 2.41 17.45 -7.15
CA GLY A 151 1.26 18.21 -6.64
C GLY A 151 1.55 19.69 -6.33
N GLY A 152 2.81 20.14 -6.34
CA GLY A 152 3.18 21.56 -6.20
C GLY A 152 2.75 22.20 -4.87
N LYS A 153 2.83 21.44 -3.78
CA LYS A 153 2.39 21.84 -2.44
C LYS A 153 3.55 21.99 -1.47
N ALA A 154 3.26 22.43 -0.25
CA ALA A 154 4.24 22.47 0.83
C ALA A 154 4.69 21.06 1.23
N ASP A 155 5.89 20.97 1.79
CA ASP A 155 6.54 19.73 2.20
C ASP A 155 5.65 18.90 3.13
N PRO A 156 5.19 17.71 2.72
CA PRO A 156 4.29 16.90 3.52
C PRO A 156 5.04 16.09 4.57
N VAL A 157 4.42 15.96 5.74
CA VAL A 157 4.86 15.07 6.82
C VAL A 157 4.43 13.64 6.54
N ARG A 158 5.32 12.67 6.76
CA ARG A 158 5.11 11.24 6.54
C ARG A 158 5.83 10.38 7.58
N LEU A 159 5.42 9.11 7.70
CA LEU A 159 6.14 8.06 8.42
C LEU A 159 7.13 7.37 7.48
N ILE A 160 8.36 7.19 7.95
CA ILE A 160 9.46 6.48 7.29
C ILE A 160 9.83 5.27 8.14
N PHE A 161 9.91 4.10 7.51
CA PHE A 161 10.23 2.82 8.15
C PHE A 161 10.57 1.77 7.08
N SER A 162 11.20 0.68 7.50
CA SER A 162 11.29 -0.55 6.72
C SER A 162 10.26 -1.58 7.21
N SER A 163 9.66 -2.32 6.29
CA SER A 163 8.67 -3.37 6.62
C SER A 163 9.28 -4.56 7.37
N LYS A 164 8.40 -5.36 7.99
CA LYS A 164 8.69 -6.72 8.45
C LYS A 164 9.04 -7.62 7.25
N ALA A 165 9.79 -8.68 7.54
CA ALA A 165 10.09 -9.76 6.60
C ALA A 165 9.14 -10.95 6.85
N GLY A 166 8.96 -11.81 5.86
CA GLY A 166 8.10 -12.99 5.96
C GLY A 166 7.47 -13.37 4.62
N LYS A 167 6.66 -14.44 4.62
CA LYS A 167 5.80 -14.75 3.48
C LYS A 167 4.76 -13.64 3.34
N ALA A 168 4.56 -13.19 2.11
CA ALA A 168 3.63 -12.12 1.80
C ALA A 168 2.95 -12.37 0.47
N VAL A 169 1.92 -11.57 0.18
CA VAL A 169 1.32 -11.49 -1.15
C VAL A 169 1.21 -10.04 -1.59
N ASN A 170 1.33 -9.81 -2.89
CA ASN A 170 0.75 -8.64 -3.56
C ASN A 170 -0.49 -9.07 -4.31
N ALA A 171 -1.59 -8.35 -4.13
CA ALA A 171 -2.83 -8.58 -4.86
C ALA A 171 -3.34 -7.30 -5.52
N THR A 172 -3.96 -7.45 -6.69
CA THR A 172 -4.63 -6.35 -7.38
C THR A 172 -5.90 -6.83 -8.06
N VAL A 173 -6.88 -5.93 -8.22
CA VAL A 173 -8.11 -6.18 -8.97
C VAL A 173 -8.13 -5.28 -10.19
N VAL A 174 -8.24 -5.91 -11.35
CA VAL A 174 -8.23 -5.27 -12.66
C VAL A 174 -9.62 -5.41 -13.28
N ASP A 175 -10.08 -4.31 -13.86
CA ASP A 175 -11.31 -4.29 -14.66
C ASP A 175 -10.94 -4.65 -16.10
N MET A 176 -11.39 -5.80 -16.57
CA MET A 176 -11.15 -6.29 -17.94
C MET A 176 -12.18 -5.76 -18.94
N GLY A 177 -13.13 -4.94 -18.49
CA GLY A 177 -14.22 -4.36 -19.27
C GLY A 177 -15.54 -5.07 -19.06
N ASP A 178 -15.58 -6.39 -19.27
CA ASP A 178 -16.78 -7.23 -19.10
C ASP A 178 -16.82 -8.00 -17.78
N ARG A 179 -15.71 -8.00 -17.03
CA ARG A 179 -15.53 -8.74 -15.77
C ARG A 179 -14.34 -8.19 -14.98
N PHE A 180 -14.19 -8.64 -13.73
CA PHE A 180 -13.01 -8.39 -12.91
C PHE A 180 -12.05 -9.59 -12.93
N ARG A 181 -10.75 -9.30 -12.82
CA ARG A 181 -9.67 -10.25 -12.58
C ARG A 181 -8.92 -9.85 -11.32
N MET A 182 -8.76 -10.77 -10.38
CA MET A 182 -7.82 -10.66 -9.28
C MET A 182 -6.51 -11.36 -9.66
N VAL A 183 -5.40 -10.62 -9.60
CA VAL A 183 -4.05 -11.18 -9.78
C VAL A 183 -3.37 -11.15 -8.42
N VAL A 184 -2.88 -12.30 -7.97
CA VAL A 184 -2.18 -12.47 -6.69
C VAL A 184 -0.82 -13.09 -6.94
N ALA A 185 0.23 -12.47 -6.42
CA ALA A 185 1.59 -12.99 -6.45
C ALA A 185 2.07 -13.32 -5.04
N ASP A 186 2.58 -14.53 -4.86
CA ASP A 186 3.32 -14.92 -3.65
C ASP A 186 4.69 -14.25 -3.65
N LEU A 187 5.08 -13.73 -2.49
CA LEU A 187 6.30 -12.97 -2.28
C LEU A 187 7.05 -13.51 -1.07
N ASP A 188 8.38 -13.35 -1.10
CA ASP A 188 9.21 -13.40 0.10
C ASP A 188 9.61 -11.99 0.48
N ALA A 189 8.91 -11.38 1.43
CA ALA A 189 9.30 -10.11 2.01
C ALA A 189 10.59 -10.29 2.81
N ILE A 190 11.58 -9.45 2.55
CA ILE A 190 12.91 -9.52 3.16
C ILE A 190 13.22 -8.26 3.95
N ALA A 191 14.21 -8.35 4.85
CA ALA A 191 14.74 -7.17 5.49
C ALA A 191 15.43 -6.25 4.46
N SER A 192 15.50 -4.95 4.76
CA SER A 192 16.25 -3.99 3.94
C SER A 192 17.68 -4.50 3.70
N PRO A 193 18.10 -4.71 2.43
CA PRO A 193 19.42 -5.28 2.15
C PRO A 193 20.54 -4.33 2.56
N ASN A 194 20.30 -3.02 2.49
CA ASN A 194 21.24 -1.98 2.87
C ASN A 194 20.52 -0.83 3.61
N PRO A 195 21.24 0.02 4.38
CA PRO A 195 20.69 1.27 4.89
C PRO A 195 20.28 2.22 3.76
N MET A 196 19.12 2.87 3.90
CA MET A 196 18.55 3.79 2.89
C MET A 196 18.39 5.22 3.47
N PRO A 197 19.49 5.91 3.88
CA PRO A 197 19.40 7.17 4.63
C PRO A 197 18.75 8.32 3.85
N ASN A 198 18.76 8.25 2.51
CA ASN A 198 18.20 9.28 1.64
C ASN A 198 16.80 8.94 1.11
N LEU A 199 16.25 7.76 1.43
CA LEU A 199 14.90 7.37 0.98
C LEU A 199 13.85 8.00 1.91
N PRO A 200 13.01 8.92 1.42
CA PRO A 200 12.19 9.76 2.30
C PRO A 200 10.83 9.11 2.67
N VAL A 201 10.64 7.81 2.46
CA VAL A 201 9.33 7.13 2.52
C VAL A 201 9.39 5.80 3.25
N GLY A 202 8.25 5.37 3.81
CA GLY A 202 8.05 3.99 4.24
C GLY A 202 8.16 3.04 3.05
N HIS A 203 8.76 1.88 3.24
CA HIS A 203 9.08 0.97 2.15
C HIS A 203 9.13 -0.50 2.61
N ALA A 204 8.99 -1.39 1.63
CA ALA A 204 9.12 -2.83 1.79
C ALA A 204 10.06 -3.39 0.71
N PHE A 205 10.66 -4.54 0.99
CA PHE A 205 11.50 -5.27 0.04
C PHE A 205 11.01 -6.70 -0.10
N TRP A 206 11.03 -7.23 -1.31
CA TRP A 206 10.67 -8.64 -1.52
C TRP A 206 11.37 -9.27 -2.71
N LYS A 207 11.35 -10.61 -2.72
CA LYS A 207 11.64 -11.42 -3.89
C LYS A 207 10.34 -11.96 -4.46
N LEU A 208 10.23 -11.92 -5.79
CA LEU A 208 9.10 -12.49 -6.53
C LEU A 208 9.24 -14.01 -6.61
N GLN A 209 8.11 -14.72 -6.55
CA GLN A 209 8.03 -16.14 -6.86
C GLN A 209 7.58 -16.37 -8.31
N PRO A 210 8.12 -17.39 -9.02
CA PRO A 210 9.21 -18.28 -8.60
C PRO A 210 10.59 -17.60 -8.67
N ASN A 211 10.69 -16.51 -9.43
CA ASN A 211 11.85 -15.64 -9.54
C ASN A 211 11.41 -14.32 -10.17
N PHE A 212 12.31 -13.34 -10.23
CA PHE A 212 12.00 -12.02 -10.77
C PHE A 212 11.50 -12.04 -12.21
N ASP A 213 12.16 -12.81 -13.09
CA ASP A 213 11.85 -12.84 -14.52
C ASP A 213 10.44 -13.41 -14.77
N VAL A 214 10.17 -14.60 -14.23
CA VAL A 214 8.86 -15.24 -14.38
C VAL A 214 7.77 -14.46 -13.65
N GLY A 215 8.00 -14.01 -12.42
CA GLY A 215 7.01 -13.28 -11.63
C GLY A 215 6.58 -11.97 -12.30
N THR A 216 7.55 -11.20 -12.81
CA THR A 216 7.28 -9.94 -13.51
C THR A 216 6.55 -10.19 -14.83
N GLN A 217 7.02 -11.14 -15.65
CA GLN A 217 6.35 -11.48 -16.91
C GLN A 217 4.92 -11.99 -16.68
N ALA A 218 4.71 -12.83 -15.66
CA ALA A 218 3.40 -13.35 -15.31
C ALA A 218 2.42 -12.24 -14.90
N TRP A 219 2.88 -11.29 -14.07
CA TRP A 219 2.07 -10.14 -13.65
C TRP A 219 1.64 -9.28 -14.85
N ILE A 220 2.58 -8.98 -15.75
CA ILE A 220 2.33 -8.21 -16.98
C ILE A 220 1.36 -8.96 -17.90
N LEU A 221 1.55 -10.26 -18.11
CA LEU A 221 0.68 -11.09 -18.96
C LEU A 221 -0.75 -11.17 -18.41
N ALA A 222 -0.89 -11.25 -17.09
CA ALA A 222 -2.19 -11.25 -16.42
C ALA A 222 -2.88 -9.88 -16.46
N GLY A 223 -2.13 -8.80 -16.75
CA GLY A 223 -2.62 -7.42 -16.78
C GLY A 223 -2.65 -6.75 -15.41
N GLY A 224 -1.85 -7.23 -14.45
CA GLY A 224 -1.80 -6.68 -13.09
C GLY A 224 -1.43 -5.19 -13.07
N ALA A 225 -2.08 -4.43 -12.19
CA ALA A 225 -1.77 -3.01 -12.00
C ALA A 225 -0.46 -2.81 -11.24
N HIS A 226 0.09 -1.58 -11.30
CA HIS A 226 1.21 -1.15 -10.46
C HIS A 226 0.78 -0.94 -9.00
N HIS A 227 -0.46 -0.50 -8.78
CA HIS A 227 -1.07 -0.44 -7.46
C HIS A 227 -1.58 -1.82 -7.00
N SER A 228 -1.12 -2.22 -5.82
CA SER A 228 -1.49 -3.47 -5.18
C SER A 228 -1.83 -3.26 -3.70
N VAL A 229 -2.40 -4.29 -3.09
CA VAL A 229 -2.38 -4.47 -1.65
C VAL A 229 -1.29 -5.48 -1.31
N PHE A 230 -0.34 -5.05 -0.47
CA PHE A 230 0.68 -5.90 0.12
C PHE A 230 0.17 -6.44 1.46
N SER A 231 0.30 -7.73 1.71
CA SER A 231 -0.10 -8.33 2.99
C SER A 231 0.89 -9.36 3.50
N LEU A 232 1.19 -9.30 4.80
CA LEU A 232 1.93 -10.33 5.55
C LEU A 232 1.00 -11.25 6.35
N ASP A 233 -0.28 -10.89 6.44
CA ASP A 233 -1.28 -11.62 7.23
C ASP A 233 -2.23 -12.45 6.37
N ILE A 234 -2.39 -12.09 5.09
CA ILE A 234 -3.31 -12.71 4.16
C ILE A 234 -2.51 -13.47 3.11
N ASP A 235 -2.92 -14.70 2.83
CA ASP A 235 -2.34 -15.55 1.81
C ASP A 235 -3.23 -15.63 0.55
N ALA A 236 -2.71 -16.29 -0.49
CA ALA A 236 -3.41 -16.45 -1.75
C ALA A 236 -4.67 -17.33 -1.63
N ASP A 237 -4.76 -18.22 -0.64
CA ASP A 237 -5.89 -19.12 -0.45
C ASP A 237 -7.11 -18.35 0.07
N MET A 238 -6.89 -17.45 1.03
CA MET A 238 -7.92 -16.52 1.50
C MET A 238 -8.46 -15.64 0.38
N LEU A 239 -7.56 -15.09 -0.46
CA LEU A 239 -7.95 -14.26 -1.60
C LEU A 239 -8.65 -15.06 -2.71
N ARG A 240 -8.25 -16.31 -2.92
CA ARG A 240 -8.93 -17.22 -3.84
C ARG A 240 -10.36 -17.50 -3.41
N MET A 241 -10.57 -17.83 -2.13
CA MET A 241 -11.93 -18.03 -1.59
C MET A 241 -12.79 -16.77 -1.75
N PHE A 242 -12.22 -15.58 -1.53
CA PHE A 242 -12.91 -14.31 -1.78
C PHE A 242 -13.29 -14.17 -3.25
N ALA A 243 -12.35 -14.39 -4.17
CA ALA A 243 -12.60 -14.29 -5.60
C ALA A 243 -13.68 -15.28 -6.08
N GLU A 244 -13.63 -16.53 -5.62
CA GLU A 244 -14.63 -17.56 -5.91
C GLU A 244 -16.02 -17.16 -5.41
N TYR A 245 -16.13 -16.63 -4.20
CA TYR A 245 -17.40 -16.19 -3.62
C TYR A 245 -18.08 -15.08 -4.44
N PHE A 246 -17.29 -14.18 -5.03
CA PHE A 246 -17.79 -13.07 -5.83
C PHE A 246 -17.76 -13.34 -7.34
N GLY A 247 -17.37 -14.54 -7.78
CA GLY A 247 -17.26 -14.88 -9.21
C GLY A 247 -16.21 -14.06 -9.97
N ILE A 248 -15.13 -13.66 -9.30
CA ILE A 248 -14.00 -12.92 -9.88
C ILE A 248 -12.99 -13.92 -10.41
N GLU A 249 -12.47 -13.71 -11.62
CA GLU A 249 -11.39 -14.56 -12.12
C GLU A 249 -10.15 -14.40 -11.24
N PHE A 250 -9.59 -15.52 -10.77
CA PHE A 250 -8.42 -15.55 -9.92
C PHE A 250 -7.20 -16.07 -10.69
N ILE A 251 -6.12 -15.29 -10.70
CA ILE A 251 -4.82 -15.68 -11.27
C ILE A 251 -3.79 -15.68 -10.15
N HIS A 252 -3.15 -16.84 -9.92
CA HIS A 252 -2.14 -17.02 -8.88
C HIS A 252 -0.75 -17.19 -9.49
N ILE A 253 0.17 -16.31 -9.09
CA ILE A 253 1.58 -16.36 -9.45
C ILE A 253 2.35 -16.83 -8.20
N ASN A 254 3.00 -17.98 -8.30
CA ASN A 254 3.64 -18.68 -7.18
C ASN A 254 4.89 -19.46 -7.64
N GLN A 255 5.51 -20.24 -6.74
CA GLN A 255 6.73 -20.99 -7.03
C GLN A 255 6.63 -22.01 -8.19
N ASN A 256 5.42 -22.43 -8.56
CA ASN A 256 5.17 -23.42 -9.61
C ASN A 256 4.69 -22.76 -10.91
N THR A 257 4.69 -21.43 -10.99
CA THR A 257 4.20 -20.72 -12.18
C THR A 257 5.11 -20.94 -13.38
N GLU A 258 4.53 -21.45 -14.46
CA GLU A 258 5.18 -21.58 -15.75
C GLU A 258 4.46 -20.70 -16.78
N LEU A 259 5.20 -19.81 -17.45
CA LEU A 259 4.62 -18.84 -18.38
C LEU A 259 3.77 -19.48 -19.51
N PRO A 260 4.15 -20.62 -20.13
CA PRO A 260 3.30 -21.27 -21.12
C PRO A 260 1.96 -21.73 -20.54
N GLN A 261 1.97 -22.28 -19.33
CA GLN A 261 0.75 -22.74 -18.65
C GLN A 261 -0.13 -21.57 -18.26
N LEU A 262 0.44 -20.50 -17.70
CA LEU A 262 -0.29 -19.27 -17.39
C LEU A 262 -0.96 -18.67 -18.63
N LYS A 263 -0.25 -18.62 -19.77
CA LYS A 263 -0.83 -18.12 -21.03
C LYS A 263 -2.02 -18.96 -21.49
N ASN A 264 -1.98 -20.27 -21.27
CA ASN A 264 -3.10 -21.16 -21.57
C ASN A 264 -4.26 -20.93 -20.60
N GLU A 265 -3.99 -20.85 -19.29
CA GLU A 265 -4.98 -20.54 -18.26
C GLU A 265 -5.72 -19.23 -18.55
N LEU A 266 -4.98 -18.15 -18.84
CA LEU A 266 -5.57 -16.85 -19.19
C LEU A 266 -6.50 -16.94 -20.42
N ARG A 267 -6.18 -17.77 -21.41
CA ARG A 267 -7.02 -17.99 -22.60
C ARG A 267 -8.27 -18.81 -22.28
N TRP A 268 -8.12 -19.86 -21.48
CA TRP A 268 -9.25 -20.71 -21.07
C TRP A 268 -10.22 -19.95 -20.18
N ASN A 269 -9.70 -19.20 -19.20
CA ASN A 269 -10.50 -18.38 -18.31
C ASN A 269 -11.20 -17.25 -19.07
N ASP A 270 -10.55 -16.61 -20.05
CA ASP A 270 -11.22 -15.60 -20.88
C ASP A 270 -12.51 -16.14 -21.53
N LEU A 271 -12.48 -17.38 -22.01
CA LEU A 271 -13.68 -18.03 -22.53
C LEU A 271 -14.66 -18.39 -21.42
N ALA A 272 -14.20 -19.00 -20.33
CA ALA A 272 -15.05 -19.49 -19.25
C ALA A 272 -15.84 -18.35 -18.55
N TYR A 273 -15.17 -17.23 -18.26
CA TYR A 273 -15.77 -16.07 -17.58
C TYR A 273 -16.62 -15.19 -18.51
N LYS A 274 -16.55 -15.37 -19.83
CA LYS A 274 -17.48 -14.71 -20.78
C LYS A 274 -18.89 -15.32 -20.75
N PHE A 275 -19.01 -16.59 -20.38
CA PHE A 275 -20.29 -17.33 -20.42
C PHE A 275 -20.92 -17.58 -19.05
N THR A 276 -20.24 -17.24 -17.97
CA THR A 276 -20.80 -17.23 -16.62
C THR A 276 -21.51 -15.91 -16.39
N LYS A 277 -22.82 -15.87 -16.66
CA LYS A 277 -23.75 -14.82 -16.24
C LYS A 277 -24.75 -15.37 -15.24
#